data_AF-T1FYF1-F1
#
_entry.id   AF-T1FYF1-F1
#
_cell.length_a   1.000
_cell.length_b   1.000
_cell.length_c   1.000
_cell.angle_alpha   90.00
_cell.angle_beta   90.00
_cell.angle_gamma   90.00
#
_symmetry.space_group_name_H-M   'P 1'
#
loop_
_entity.id
_entity.type
_entity.pdbx_description
1 polymer ?
#
loop_
_entity_poly.entity_id
_entity_poly.type
_entity_poly.pdbx_seq_one_letter_code
_entity_poly.pdbx_strand_id
1 'polypeptide(L)'
;MSLAFMPNPRTKAPPPNQASIQKMLDENSQFIQTIIDFQNKGRGNETIHYQQLLHKNLVYLATIADNSQNVQNLLPPVGYLLF
;
A
#
# COMPACT_ATOMS: atom_id res chain seq x y z
N MET A 1 36.53 -27.18 -12.53
CA MET A 1 36.18 -26.61 -11.21
C MET A 1 34.98 -25.70 -11.41
N SER A 2 33.79 -26.22 -11.13
CA SER A 2 32.53 -25.57 -11.51
C SER A 2 32.11 -24.56 -10.44
N LEU A 3 31.79 -23.35 -10.89
CA LEU A 3 31.33 -22.23 -10.08
C LEU A 3 30.09 -22.64 -9.28
N ALA A 4 30.24 -22.75 -7.96
CA ALA A 4 29.13 -22.95 -7.05
C ALA A 4 28.25 -21.69 -7.07
N PHE A 5 27.01 -21.88 -7.52
CA PHE A 5 25.93 -20.92 -7.43
C PHE A 5 25.66 -20.63 -5.95
N MET A 6 26.17 -19.51 -5.44
CA MET A 6 25.81 -19.01 -4.11
C MET A 6 24.47 -18.27 -4.22
N PRO A 7 23.41 -18.72 -3.53
CA PRO A 7 22.20 -17.93 -3.44
C PRO A 7 22.50 -16.70 -2.59
N ASN A 8 22.41 -15.53 -3.23
CA ASN A 8 22.51 -14.23 -2.60
C ASN A 8 21.54 -14.15 -1.41
N PRO A 9 22.01 -13.99 -0.15
CA PRO A 9 21.14 -13.67 0.95
C PRO A 9 20.72 -12.22 0.75
N ARG A 10 19.66 -12.02 -0.06
CA ARG A 10 18.89 -10.79 -0.08
C ARG A 10 18.55 -10.50 1.37
N THR A 11 19.22 -9.49 1.89
CA THR A 11 19.05 -8.87 3.18
C THR A 11 17.55 -8.80 3.48
N LYS A 12 17.08 -9.73 4.32
CA LYS A 12 15.74 -9.70 4.88
C LYS A 12 15.70 -8.46 5.75
N ALA A 13 15.26 -7.35 5.16
CA ALA A 13 14.90 -6.18 5.92
C ALA A 13 13.97 -6.65 7.05
N PRO A 14 14.17 -6.16 8.29
CA PRO A 14 13.35 -6.57 9.41
C PRO A 14 11.87 -6.40 9.03
N PRO A 15 11.00 -7.37 9.38
CA PRO A 15 9.59 -7.29 9.05
C PRO A 15 9.05 -5.94 9.54
N PRO A 16 8.24 -5.25 8.72
CA PRO A 16 7.68 -3.96 9.10
C PRO A 16 7.01 -4.09 10.47
N ASN A 17 7.36 -3.17 11.38
CA ASN A 17 6.92 -3.21 12.77
C ASN A 17 5.39 -3.24 12.83
N GLN A 18 4.81 -4.23 13.52
CA GLN A 18 3.35 -4.41 13.61
C GLN A 18 2.64 -3.15 14.12
N ALA A 19 3.29 -2.38 15.00
CA ALA A 19 2.80 -1.10 15.48
C ALA A 19 2.63 -0.05 14.35
N SER A 20 3.53 -0.03 13.38
CA SER A 20 3.45 0.85 12.21
C SER A 20 2.33 0.45 11.26
N ILE A 21 2.10 -0.85 11.10
CA ILE A 21 0.98 -1.40 10.32
C ILE A 21 -0.35 -0.99 10.96
N GLN A 22 -0.47 -1.15 12.28
CA GLN A 22 -1.70 -0.79 13.00
C GLN A 22 -2.00 0.71 12.88
N LYS A 23 -0.99 1.56 13.03
CA LYS A 23 -1.12 3.01 12.81
C LYS A 23 -1.65 3.33 11.40
N MET A 24 -1.14 2.62 10.39
CA MET A 24 -1.60 2.79 9.00
C MET A 24 -3.07 2.35 8.81
N LEU A 25 -3.50 1.28 9.49
CA LEU A 25 -4.90 0.82 9.46
C LEU A 25 -5.85 1.82 10.15
N ASP A 26 -5.40 2.41 11.26
CA ASP A 26 -6.16 3.45 11.97
C ASP A 26 -6.28 4.71 11.09
N GLU A 27 -5.20 5.12 10.43
CA GLU A 27 -5.20 6.22 9.45
C GLU A 27 -6.14 5.93 8.27
N ASN A 28 -6.13 4.70 7.74
CA ASN A 28 -7.04 4.31 6.66
C ASN A 28 -8.51 4.44 7.08
N SER A 29 -8.83 4.06 8.31
CA SER A 29 -10.18 4.19 8.87
C SER A 29 -10.59 5.66 8.98
N GLN A 30 -9.69 6.54 9.42
CA GLN A 30 -9.93 7.99 9.48
C GLN A 30 -10.09 8.60 8.08
N PHE A 31 -9.29 8.18 7.10
CA PHE A 31 -9.43 8.63 5.72
C PHE A 31 -10.77 8.24 5.12
N ILE A 32 -11.23 7.01 5.34
CA ILE A 32 -12.56 6.57 4.86
C ILE A 32 -13.67 7.45 5.45
N GLN A 33 -13.65 7.71 6.76
CA GLN A 33 -14.62 8.59 7.42
C GLN A 33 -14.58 10.01 6.84
N THR A 34 -13.38 10.56 6.67
CA THR A 34 -13.17 11.91 6.12
C THR A 34 -13.64 12.02 4.67
N ILE A 35 -13.38 11.00 3.85
CA ILE A 35 -13.84 10.90 2.46
C ILE A 35 -15.36 10.91 2.40
N ILE A 36 -16.04 10.14 3.25
CA ILE A 36 -17.52 10.11 3.29
C ILE A 36 -18.08 11.49 3.67
N ASP A 37 -17.52 12.13 4.69
CA ASP A 37 -17.93 13.47 5.11
C ASP A 37 -17.73 14.52 4.00
N PHE A 38 -16.62 14.46 3.25
CA PHE A 38 -16.38 15.35 2.12
C PHE A 38 -17.24 15.09 0.91
N GLN A 39 -17.59 13.83 0.62
CA GLN A 39 -18.57 13.50 -0.40
C GLN A 39 -19.95 14.07 -0.04
N ASN A 40 -20.38 13.91 1.22
CA ASN A 40 -21.64 14.47 1.71
C ASN A 40 -21.69 16.01 1.65
N LYS A 41 -20.54 16.67 1.81
CA LYS A 41 -20.39 18.13 1.74
C LYS A 41 -20.16 18.67 0.32
N GLY A 42 -20.06 17.79 -0.69
CA GLY A 42 -19.77 18.19 -2.08
C GLY A 42 -18.33 18.68 -2.31
N ARG A 43 -17.38 18.34 -1.43
CA ARG A 43 -15.96 18.72 -1.56
C ARG A 43 -15.19 17.69 -2.39
N GLY A 44 -15.44 17.67 -3.70
CA GLY A 44 -14.84 16.71 -4.63
C GLY A 44 -13.31 16.73 -4.66
N ASN A 45 -12.69 17.91 -4.63
CA ASN A 45 -11.22 18.03 -4.68
C ASN A 45 -10.54 17.41 -3.45
N GLU A 46 -11.07 17.68 -2.26
CA GLU A 46 -10.56 17.08 -1.01
C GLU A 46 -10.79 15.56 -1.02
N THR A 47 -11.97 15.13 -1.46
CA THR A 47 -12.31 13.69 -1.59
C THR A 47 -11.27 12.94 -2.42
N ILE A 48 -10.88 13.48 -3.58
CA ILE A 48 -9.88 12.88 -4.47
C ILE A 48 -8.50 12.84 -3.79
N HIS A 49 -8.12 13.92 -3.10
CA HIS A 49 -6.84 13.96 -2.37
C HIS A 49 -6.75 12.86 -1.31
N TYR A 50 -7.78 12.72 -0.47
CA TYR A 50 -7.82 11.69 0.57
C TYR A 50 -7.95 10.28 -0.02
N GLN A 51 -8.63 10.10 -1.16
CA GLN A 51 -8.66 8.82 -1.88
C GLN A 51 -7.28 8.39 -2.36
N GLN A 52 -6.46 9.31 -2.87
CA GLN A 52 -5.09 9.00 -3.29
C GLN A 52 -4.20 8.57 -2.11
N LEU A 53 -4.34 9.24 -0.96
CA LEU A 53 -3.61 8.87 0.26
C LEU A 53 -4.03 7.49 0.77
N LEU A 54 -5.34 7.23 0.85
CA LEU A 54 -5.88 5.92 1.22
C LEU A 54 -5.37 4.82 0.28
N HIS A 55 -5.39 5.08 -1.03
CA HIS A 55 -4.90 4.12 -2.02
C HIS A 55 -3.42 3.80 -1.82
N LYS A 56 -2.57 4.81 -1.61
CA LYS A 56 -1.14 4.60 -1.32
C LYS A 56 -0.92 3.73 -0.09
N ASN A 57 -1.66 3.97 0.99
CA ASN A 57 -1.55 3.17 2.20
C ASN A 57 -1.98 1.72 1.96
N LEU A 58 -3.07 1.50 1.23
CA LEU A 58 -3.55 0.14 0.90
C LEU A 58 -2.56 -0.60 0.00
N VAL A 59 -2.01 0.06 -1.02
CA VAL A 59 -0.97 -0.54 -1.89
C VAL A 59 0.30 -0.83 -1.08
N TYR A 60 0.71 0.07 -0.19
CA TYR A 60 1.85 -0.17 0.69
C TYR A 60 1.61 -1.39 1.61
N LEU A 61 0.44 -1.46 2.24
CA LEU A 61 0.03 -2.61 3.07
C LEU A 61 -0.01 -3.91 2.27
N ALA A 62 -0.51 -3.88 1.03
CA ALA A 62 -0.48 -5.02 0.13
C ALA A 62 0.95 -5.40 -0.26
N THR A 63 1.82 -4.41 -0.53
CA THR A 63 3.23 -4.63 -0.92
C THR A 63 4.06 -5.21 0.22
N ILE A 64 3.80 -4.81 1.47
CA ILE A 64 4.47 -5.44 2.63
C ILE A 64 3.92 -6.83 2.92
N ALA A 65 2.61 -7.06 2.72
CA ALA A 65 2.02 -8.39 2.82
C ALA A 65 2.56 -9.33 1.73
N ASP A 66 2.74 -8.81 0.51
CA ASP A 66 3.35 -9.49 -0.64
C ASP A 66 4.85 -9.74 -0.46
N ASN A 67 5.63 -8.77 0.03
CA ASN A 67 7.03 -9.03 0.40
C ASN A 67 7.17 -10.06 1.54
N SER A 68 6.12 -10.24 2.35
CA SER A 68 6.02 -11.31 3.34
C SER A 68 5.62 -12.66 2.72
N GLN A 69 4.96 -12.68 1.56
CA GLN A 69 4.57 -13.85 0.78
C GLN A 69 4.68 -13.58 -0.72
N ASN A 70 5.81 -13.97 -1.32
CA ASN A 70 6.13 -14.01 -2.76
C ASN A 70 4.92 -14.05 -3.74
N VAL A 71 4.25 -12.93 -4.02
CA VAL A 71 3.16 -12.77 -5.00
C VAL A 71 3.42 -11.59 -5.94
N GLN A 72 4.63 -11.58 -6.51
CA GLN A 72 5.21 -10.66 -7.52
C GLN A 72 4.34 -10.37 -8.77
N ASN A 73 3.07 -10.77 -8.86
CA ASN A 73 2.34 -10.86 -10.12
C ASN A 73 0.88 -10.36 -10.12
N LEU A 74 0.38 -9.64 -9.10
CA LEU A 74 -1.07 -9.38 -8.97
C LEU A 74 -1.55 -7.93 -9.06
N LEU A 75 -0.69 -6.92 -9.20
CA LEU A 75 -1.16 -5.54 -9.32
C LEU A 75 -0.84 -4.97 -10.71
N PRO A 76 -1.84 -4.85 -11.60
CA PRO A 76 -1.66 -4.10 -12.83
C PRO A 76 -1.44 -2.61 -12.54
N PRO A 77 -0.67 -1.90 -13.38
CA PRO A 77 -0.34 -0.50 -13.18
C PRO A 77 -1.62 0.35 -13.16
N VAL A 78 -1.80 1.08 -12.06
CA VAL A 78 -2.84 2.11 -11.90
C VAL A 78 -2.48 3.28 -12.80
N GLY A 79 -2.74 3.13 -14.09
CA GLY A 79 -2.41 4.09 -15.14
C GLY A 79 -3.54 4.38 -16.13
N TYR A 80 -4.72 3.77 -15.96
CA TYR A 80 -5.83 3.94 -16.90
C TYR A 80 -7.16 4.18 -16.20
N LEU A 81 -7.30 5.32 -15.52
CA LEU A 81 -8.61 5.96 -15.28
C LEU A 81 -8.46 7.48 -15.38
N LEU A 82 -7.94 7.94 -16.53
CA LEU A 82 -8.32 9.22 -17.11
C LEU A 82 -9.30 8.86 -18.21
N PHE A 83 -10.60 9.02 -17.97
CA PHE A 83 -11.70 9.48 -18.85
C PHE A 83 -13.02 9.33 -18.09
#